data_AF-A0A9X2KM09-F1
#
_entry.id   AF-A0A9X2KM09-F1
#
_cell.length_a   1.000
_cell.length_b   1.000
_cell.length_c   1.000
_cell.angle_alpha   90.00
_cell.angle_beta   90.00
_cell.angle_gamma   90.00
#
_symmetry.space_group_name_H-M   'P 1'
#
loop_
_entity.id
_entity.type
_entity.pdbx_description
1 polymer ?
#
loop_
_entity_poly.entity_id
_entity_poly.type
_entity_poly.pdbx_seq_one_letter_code
_entity_poly.pdbx_strand_id
1 'polypeptide(L)'
;MQGLPQMFQMMNEVRISVGLAAAMLANRGYIMSRDYALERTQGRPAGVTGGGQRPIIEHADVRRMLIAQKAIAQGALGLVMFSARLLDDENTAETAEAREAASALLALLTPATKTWPWEWAQHSLHLALQIHGGAGYTRDFEIEQLYRDNRLNPIYEGTTGIQGIDLVSRKLRSDRGAAFARLASDIRETIGRTNSRSQLGQVADGVQRQLHLFERAVAMLLAEADERKAQAHGTTVLTAFGHLVVRWLWLDQALAAEALAAAGDALFERSFLDGRIGACRYFAEVELPQVAVWLGAVLTGSTLVLEAPSDEF
;
A
#
# COMPACT_ATOMS: atom_id res chain seq x y z
N MET A 1 3.50 35.00 -13.06
CA MET A 1 2.91 34.38 -11.85
C MET A 1 2.21 33.03 -12.16
N GLN A 2 2.77 32.19 -13.04
CA GLN A 2 2.22 30.85 -13.33
C GLN A 2 3.10 29.69 -12.80
N GLY A 3 4.26 29.99 -12.20
CA GLY A 3 5.22 28.97 -11.78
C GLY A 3 4.71 27.98 -10.73
N LEU A 4 3.85 28.42 -9.80
CA LEU A 4 3.27 27.56 -8.77
C LEU A 4 2.27 26.52 -9.35
N PRO A 5 1.27 26.90 -10.17
CA PRO A 5 0.40 25.95 -10.87
C PRO A 5 1.16 24.95 -11.76
N GLN A 6 2.16 25.41 -12.50
CA GLN A 6 3.00 24.56 -13.37
C GLN A 6 3.84 23.58 -12.55
N MET A 7 4.38 24.02 -11.42
CA MET A 7 5.08 23.16 -10.47
C MET A 7 4.13 22.10 -9.88
N PHE A 8 2.88 22.43 -9.57
CA PHE A 8 1.92 21.45 -9.03
C PHE A 8 1.58 20.33 -10.02
N GLN A 9 1.54 20.60 -11.33
CA GLN A 9 1.40 19.55 -12.34
C GLN A 9 2.63 18.62 -12.34
N MET A 10 3.84 19.19 -12.34
CA MET A 10 5.08 18.41 -12.23
C MET A 10 5.16 17.59 -10.92
N MET A 11 4.56 18.07 -9.83
CA MET A 11 4.59 17.37 -8.54
C MET A 11 3.84 16.03 -8.57
N ASN A 12 2.80 15.86 -9.41
CA ASN A 12 2.12 14.57 -9.51
C ASN A 12 3.03 13.52 -10.15
N GLU A 13 3.69 13.86 -11.26
CA GLU A 13 4.68 13.01 -11.93
C GLU A 13 5.84 12.65 -11.00
N VAL A 14 6.39 13.64 -10.29
CA VAL A 14 7.49 13.42 -9.33
C VAL A 14 7.04 12.48 -8.21
N ARG A 15 5.85 12.65 -7.65
CA ARG A 15 5.34 11.75 -6.59
C ARG A 15 5.15 10.32 -7.08
N ILE A 16 4.67 10.14 -8.30
CA ILE A 16 4.54 8.81 -8.93
C ILE A 16 5.93 8.20 -9.17
N SER A 17 6.88 8.96 -9.73
CA SER A 17 8.22 8.45 -10.03
C SER A 17 8.97 8.03 -8.77
N VAL A 18 8.84 8.79 -7.69
CA VAL A 18 9.45 8.42 -6.44
C VAL A 18 8.72 7.24 -5.78
N GLY A 19 7.38 7.18 -5.87
CA GLY A 19 6.61 5.99 -5.50
C GLY A 19 7.12 4.73 -6.22
N LEU A 20 7.37 4.84 -7.53
CA LEU A 20 7.93 3.76 -8.35
C LEU A 20 9.30 3.32 -7.87
N ALA A 21 10.21 4.26 -7.59
CA ALA A 21 11.55 3.96 -7.13
C ALA A 21 11.54 3.05 -5.89
N ALA A 22 10.73 3.38 -4.89
CA ALA A 22 10.62 2.56 -3.69
C ALA A 22 9.93 1.22 -3.91
N ALA A 23 8.91 1.16 -4.77
CA ALA A 23 8.30 -0.11 -5.17
C ALA A 23 9.35 -1.04 -5.80
N MET A 24 10.27 -0.49 -6.60
CA MET A 24 11.38 -1.25 -7.19
C MET A 24 12.43 -1.66 -6.17
N LEU A 25 12.79 -0.81 -5.20
CA LEU A 25 13.68 -1.19 -4.10
C LEU A 25 13.08 -2.35 -3.28
N ALA A 26 11.80 -2.28 -2.94
CA ALA A 26 11.09 -3.37 -2.26
C ALA A 26 11.07 -4.66 -3.09
N ASN A 27 10.84 -4.55 -4.41
CA ASN A 27 10.83 -5.70 -5.31
C ASN A 27 12.22 -6.34 -5.43
N ARG A 28 13.29 -5.54 -5.51
CA ARG A 28 14.67 -6.04 -5.51
C ARG A 28 14.98 -6.78 -4.21
N GLY A 29 14.65 -6.18 -3.06
CA GLY A 29 14.81 -6.81 -1.76
C GLY A 29 14.06 -8.13 -1.63
N TYR A 30 12.83 -8.20 -2.13
CA TYR A 30 12.03 -9.44 -2.19
C TYR A 30 12.69 -10.52 -3.04
N ILE A 31 13.12 -10.20 -4.27
CA ILE A 31 13.75 -11.16 -5.17
C ILE A 31 15.02 -11.74 -4.54
N MET A 32 15.89 -10.87 -4.01
CA MET A 32 17.11 -11.31 -3.33
C MET A 32 16.80 -12.20 -2.12
N SER A 33 15.79 -11.83 -1.32
CA SER A 33 15.36 -12.63 -0.16
C SER A 33 14.85 -14.00 -0.55
N ARG A 34 14.04 -14.09 -1.62
CA ARG A 34 13.53 -15.35 -2.15
C ARG A 34 14.68 -16.24 -2.63
N ASP A 35 15.60 -15.68 -3.41
CA ASP A 35 16.71 -16.43 -4.02
C ASP A 35 17.67 -16.93 -2.92
N TYR A 36 18.02 -16.07 -1.97
CA TYR A 36 18.79 -16.47 -0.78
C TYR A 36 18.09 -17.57 0.02
N ALA A 37 16.78 -17.46 0.22
CA ALA A 37 16.03 -18.43 1.00
C ALA A 37 15.91 -19.82 0.35
N LEU A 38 15.95 -19.87 -0.99
CA LEU A 38 15.95 -21.12 -1.77
C LEU A 38 17.28 -21.87 -1.65
N GLU A 39 18.40 -21.15 -1.56
CA GLU A 39 19.74 -21.74 -1.57
C GLU A 39 20.29 -21.99 -0.15
N ARG A 40 20.03 -21.08 0.79
CA ARG A 40 20.58 -21.15 2.14
C ARG A 40 19.98 -22.33 2.90
N THR A 41 20.78 -23.34 3.19
CA THR A 41 20.38 -24.45 4.07
C THR A 41 20.71 -24.14 5.52
N GLN A 42 19.73 -24.23 6.41
CA GLN A 42 19.94 -24.07 7.84
C GLN A 42 18.79 -24.69 8.64
N GLY A 43 19.15 -25.33 9.75
CA GLY A 43 18.18 -25.93 10.67
C GLY A 43 17.40 -27.10 10.08
N ARG A 44 16.41 -27.57 10.84
CA ARG A 44 15.50 -28.65 10.47
C ARG A 44 14.06 -28.18 10.63
N PRO A 45 13.11 -28.69 9.82
CA PRO A 45 11.70 -28.39 10.02
C PRO A 45 11.22 -28.80 11.41
N ALA A 46 10.30 -28.03 11.98
CA ALA A 46 9.68 -28.37 13.26
C ALA A 46 8.97 -29.73 13.17
N GLY A 47 9.18 -30.59 14.17
CA GLY A 47 8.55 -31.91 14.25
C GLY A 47 9.26 -33.03 13.47
N VAL A 48 10.38 -32.75 12.79
CA VAL A 48 11.17 -33.79 12.09
C VAL A 48 12.40 -34.18 12.91
N THR A 49 12.47 -35.44 13.35
CA THR A 49 13.65 -36.03 13.99
C THR A 49 14.50 -36.78 12.98
N GLY A 50 15.78 -36.41 12.83
CA GLY A 50 16.70 -36.97 11.83
C GLY A 50 16.70 -36.17 10.51
N GLY A 51 17.70 -36.42 9.64
CA GLY A 51 17.87 -35.72 8.36
C GLY A 51 18.83 -34.52 8.37
N GLY A 52 19.25 -34.12 7.16
CA GLY A 52 20.17 -33.01 6.90
C GLY A 52 19.51 -31.62 7.03
N GLN A 53 20.31 -30.57 6.87
CA GLN A 53 19.80 -29.19 6.85
C GLN A 53 18.89 -28.98 5.62
N ARG A 54 17.86 -28.14 5.78
CA ARG A 54 16.91 -27.80 4.71
C ARG A 54 17.02 -26.33 4.31
N PRO A 55 16.70 -25.98 3.05
CA PRO A 55 16.57 -24.59 2.62
C PRO A 55 15.68 -23.78 3.56
N ILE A 56 16.08 -22.55 3.89
CA ILE A 56 15.36 -21.73 4.87
C ILE A 56 13.96 -21.35 4.40
N ILE A 57 13.69 -21.34 3.08
CA ILE A 57 12.35 -21.12 2.51
C ILE A 57 11.31 -22.14 3.00
N GLU A 58 11.72 -23.30 3.52
CA GLU A 58 10.80 -24.28 4.09
C GLU A 58 10.30 -23.90 5.49
N HIS A 59 10.96 -22.96 6.18
CA HIS A 59 10.58 -22.56 7.53
C HIS A 59 9.37 -21.62 7.50
N ALA A 60 8.42 -21.85 8.41
CA ALA A 60 7.14 -21.15 8.43
C ALA A 60 7.30 -19.62 8.55
N ASP A 61 8.20 -19.15 9.41
CA ASP A 61 8.41 -17.71 9.58
C ASP A 61 9.11 -17.06 8.37
N VAL A 62 10.03 -17.77 7.71
CA VAL A 62 10.63 -17.29 6.44
C VAL A 62 9.56 -17.17 5.35
N ARG A 63 8.65 -18.13 5.26
CA ARG A 63 7.50 -18.04 4.32
C ARG A 63 6.60 -16.86 4.64
N ARG A 64 6.32 -16.60 5.93
CA ARG A 64 5.55 -15.43 6.38
C ARG A 64 6.23 -14.12 5.95
N MET A 65 7.55 -14.02 6.12
CA MET A 65 8.30 -12.83 5.70
C MET A 65 8.31 -12.67 4.17
N LEU A 66 8.52 -13.75 3.41
CA LEU A 66 8.53 -13.70 1.95
C LEU A 66 7.17 -13.30 1.35
N ILE A 67 6.07 -13.83 1.88
CA ILE A 67 4.73 -13.44 1.39
C ILE A 67 4.41 -11.97 1.75
N ALA A 68 4.86 -11.49 2.91
CA ALA A 68 4.75 -10.08 3.29
C ALA A 68 5.52 -9.17 2.31
N GLN A 69 6.79 -9.49 2.03
CA GLN A 69 7.60 -8.75 1.06
C GLN A 69 6.98 -8.74 -0.33
N LYS A 70 6.46 -9.89 -0.80
CA LYS A 70 5.76 -10.01 -2.09
C LYS A 70 4.52 -9.12 -2.13
N ALA A 71 3.68 -9.20 -1.10
CA ALA A 71 2.44 -8.44 -1.01
C ALA A 71 2.69 -6.93 -0.98
N ILE A 72 3.74 -6.50 -0.29
CA ILE A 72 4.16 -5.11 -0.23
C ILE A 72 4.72 -4.64 -1.57
N ALA A 73 5.75 -5.32 -2.11
CA ALA A 73 6.45 -4.88 -3.31
C ALA A 73 5.52 -4.81 -4.52
N GLN A 74 4.72 -5.87 -4.72
CA GLN A 74 3.81 -5.93 -5.86
C GLN A 74 2.54 -5.09 -5.65
N GLY A 75 2.10 -4.89 -4.40
CA GLY A 75 1.02 -3.97 -4.06
C GLY A 75 1.40 -2.50 -4.28
N ALA A 76 2.63 -2.13 -3.89
CA ALA A 76 3.21 -0.80 -4.14
C ALA A 76 3.24 -0.52 -5.64
N LEU A 77 3.75 -1.47 -6.42
CA LEU A 77 3.76 -1.35 -7.87
C LEU A 77 2.35 -1.20 -8.45
N GLY A 78 1.37 -1.95 -7.92
CA GLY A 78 -0.04 -1.81 -8.31
C GLY A 78 -0.58 -0.40 -8.10
N LEU A 79 -0.32 0.20 -6.93
CA LEU A 79 -0.74 1.58 -6.61
C LEU A 79 -0.08 2.61 -7.54
N VAL A 80 1.21 2.45 -7.80
CA VAL A 80 1.97 3.33 -8.69
C VAL A 80 1.45 3.23 -10.12
N MET A 81 1.27 2.01 -10.65
CA MET A 81 0.76 1.80 -12.00
C MET A 81 -0.68 2.31 -12.16
N PHE A 82 -1.51 2.14 -11.13
CA PHE A 82 -2.86 2.71 -11.14
C PHE A 82 -2.83 4.24 -11.20
N SER A 83 -1.94 4.88 -10.44
CA SER A 83 -1.77 6.34 -10.47
C SER A 83 -1.20 6.83 -11.80
N ALA A 84 -0.24 6.10 -12.39
CA ALA A 84 0.31 6.41 -13.71
C ALA A 84 -0.75 6.32 -14.80
N ARG A 85 -1.62 5.31 -14.76
CA ARG A 85 -2.77 5.22 -15.67
C ARG A 85 -3.69 6.44 -15.53
N LEU A 86 -4.00 6.87 -14.30
CA LEU A 86 -4.85 8.05 -14.11
C LEU A 86 -4.21 9.35 -14.62
N LEU A 87 -2.87 9.44 -14.55
CA LEU A 87 -2.10 10.54 -15.14
C LEU A 87 -2.20 10.55 -16.68
N ASP A 88 -2.18 9.38 -17.31
CA ASP A 88 -2.42 9.29 -18.76
C ASP A 88 -3.88 9.63 -19.09
N ASP A 89 -4.83 9.07 -18.32
CA ASP A 89 -6.27 9.24 -18.53
C ASP A 89 -6.71 10.72 -18.36
N GLU A 90 -6.11 11.51 -17.45
CA GLU A 90 -6.44 12.93 -17.33
C GLU A 90 -6.09 13.74 -18.60
N ASN A 91 -5.15 13.26 -19.40
CA ASN A 91 -4.74 13.91 -20.65
C ASN A 91 -5.42 13.29 -21.88
N THR A 92 -5.70 11.99 -21.84
CA THR A 92 -6.02 11.18 -23.03
C THR A 92 -7.41 10.56 -23.04
N ALA A 93 -8.17 10.56 -21.93
CA ALA A 93 -9.51 9.98 -21.92
C ALA A 93 -10.45 10.68 -22.93
N GLU A 94 -11.38 9.91 -23.51
CA GLU A 94 -12.16 10.36 -24.66
C GLU A 94 -13.00 11.61 -24.34
N THR A 95 -13.68 11.63 -23.20
CA THR A 95 -14.57 12.72 -22.79
C THR A 95 -13.90 13.67 -21.78
N ALA A 96 -14.38 14.92 -21.72
CA ALA A 96 -13.88 15.89 -20.75
C ALA A 96 -14.20 15.45 -19.31
N GLU A 97 -15.38 14.88 -19.10
CA GLU A 97 -15.83 14.38 -17.81
C GLU A 97 -14.96 13.23 -17.30
N ALA A 98 -14.51 12.33 -18.19
CA ALA A 98 -13.61 11.25 -17.85
C ALA A 98 -12.22 11.76 -17.45
N ARG A 99 -11.71 12.78 -18.16
CA ARG A 99 -10.43 13.44 -17.82
C ARG A 99 -10.49 14.14 -16.47
N GLU A 100 -11.56 14.90 -16.20
CA GLU A 100 -11.77 15.56 -14.92
C GLU A 100 -11.89 14.55 -13.76
N ALA A 101 -12.62 13.45 -13.97
CA ALA A 101 -12.73 12.39 -12.99
C ALA A 101 -11.38 11.70 -12.71
N ALA A 102 -10.59 11.44 -13.75
CA ALA A 102 -9.24 10.88 -13.60
C ALA A 102 -8.32 11.83 -12.82
N SER A 103 -8.35 13.12 -13.15
CA SER A 103 -7.54 14.14 -12.47
C SER A 103 -7.93 14.30 -10.99
N ALA A 104 -9.23 14.31 -10.67
CA ALA A 104 -9.72 14.38 -9.30
C ALA A 104 -9.30 13.15 -8.47
N LEU A 105 -9.43 11.95 -9.06
CA LEU A 105 -9.03 10.71 -8.40
C LEU A 105 -7.50 10.63 -8.21
N LEU A 106 -6.72 11.03 -9.23
CA LEU A 106 -5.27 11.12 -9.14
C LEU A 106 -4.82 12.10 -8.04
N ALA A 107 -5.47 13.26 -7.97
CA ALA A 107 -5.18 14.27 -6.96
C ALA A 107 -5.42 13.76 -5.53
N LEU A 108 -6.44 12.91 -5.33
CA LEU A 108 -6.71 12.24 -4.05
C LEU A 108 -5.66 11.18 -3.71
N LEU A 109 -5.22 10.40 -4.70
CA LEU A 109 -4.33 9.25 -4.51
C LEU A 109 -2.86 9.65 -4.34
N THR A 110 -2.43 10.76 -4.95
CA THR A 110 -1.01 11.15 -5.01
C THR A 110 -0.29 11.17 -3.66
N PRO A 111 -0.87 11.65 -2.54
CA PRO A 111 -0.25 11.53 -1.22
C PRO A 111 0.07 10.08 -0.84
N ALA A 112 -0.86 9.14 -1.09
CA ALA A 112 -0.65 7.71 -0.81
C ALA A 112 0.32 7.06 -1.79
N THR A 113 0.25 7.38 -3.08
CA THR A 113 1.18 6.91 -4.11
C THR A 113 2.63 7.27 -3.78
N LYS A 114 2.81 8.44 -3.16
CA LYS A 114 4.08 8.90 -2.61
C LYS A 114 4.43 8.12 -1.33
N THR A 115 3.63 8.22 -0.26
CA THR A 115 4.07 7.75 1.06
C THR A 115 4.03 6.24 1.23
N TRP A 116 3.00 5.59 0.69
CA TRP A 116 2.74 4.18 0.97
C TRP A 116 3.88 3.29 0.49
N PRO A 117 4.35 3.37 -0.78
CA PRO A 117 5.49 2.57 -1.21
C PRO A 117 6.73 2.75 -0.34
N TRP A 118 6.96 3.91 0.27
CA TRP A 118 8.22 4.22 0.97
C TRP A 118 8.25 3.63 2.37
N GLU A 119 7.18 3.86 3.12
CA GLU A 119 7.01 3.32 4.47
C GLU A 119 7.02 1.78 4.41
N TRP A 120 6.29 1.20 3.46
CA TRP A 120 6.19 -0.25 3.34
C TRP A 120 7.40 -0.88 2.65
N ALA A 121 8.08 -0.20 1.72
CA ALA A 121 9.37 -0.66 1.23
C ALA A 121 10.39 -0.76 2.37
N GLN A 122 10.39 0.19 3.32
CA GLN A 122 11.28 0.12 4.48
C GLN A 122 10.99 -1.13 5.32
N HIS A 123 9.71 -1.46 5.52
CA HIS A 123 9.30 -2.69 6.21
C HIS A 123 9.73 -3.94 5.43
N SER A 124 9.50 -3.97 4.11
CA SER A 124 9.91 -5.09 3.24
C SER A 124 11.43 -5.31 3.27
N LEU A 125 12.21 -4.24 3.25
CA LEU A 125 13.68 -4.29 3.33
C LEU A 125 14.17 -4.69 4.73
N HIS A 126 13.46 -4.32 5.78
CA HIS A 126 13.70 -4.86 7.12
C HIS A 126 13.53 -6.39 7.14
N LEU A 127 12.46 -6.92 6.53
CA LEU A 127 12.26 -8.36 6.41
C LEU A 127 13.36 -9.01 5.56
N ALA A 128 13.87 -8.31 4.54
CA ALA A 128 14.98 -8.80 3.73
C ALA A 128 16.24 -9.01 4.57
N LEU A 129 16.57 -8.05 5.44
CA LEU A 129 17.68 -8.19 6.39
C LEU A 129 17.48 -9.40 7.31
N GLN A 130 16.27 -9.60 7.83
CA GLN A 130 15.95 -10.74 8.70
C GLN A 130 16.10 -12.09 7.98
N ILE A 131 15.65 -12.20 6.74
CA ILE A 131 15.78 -13.45 5.95
C ILE A 131 17.25 -13.80 5.68
N HIS A 132 18.10 -12.80 5.45
CA HIS A 132 19.54 -13.03 5.26
C HIS A 132 20.31 -13.23 6.58
N GLY A 133 19.68 -13.00 7.73
CA GLY A 133 20.33 -13.06 9.04
C GLY A 133 21.55 -12.13 9.11
N GLY A 134 22.62 -12.58 9.76
CA GLY A 134 23.85 -11.79 9.89
C GLY A 134 24.48 -11.39 8.54
N ALA A 135 24.30 -12.21 7.49
CA ALA A 135 24.82 -11.90 6.16
C ALA A 135 24.11 -10.68 5.53
N GLY A 136 22.84 -10.44 5.88
CA GLY A 136 22.11 -9.26 5.42
C GLY A 136 22.70 -7.93 5.93
N TYR A 137 23.48 -7.98 7.02
CA TYR A 137 24.12 -6.81 7.61
C TYR A 137 25.55 -6.57 7.11
N THR A 138 26.07 -7.43 6.23
CA THR A 138 27.37 -7.21 5.57
C THR A 138 27.18 -6.48 4.25
N ARG A 139 28.27 -5.96 3.69
CA ARG A 139 28.27 -5.32 2.36
C ARG A 139 28.39 -6.33 1.21
N ASP A 140 28.42 -7.63 1.52
CA ASP A 140 28.45 -8.69 0.50
C ASP A 140 27.09 -8.86 -0.17
N PHE A 141 26.01 -8.41 0.50
CA PHE A 141 24.66 -8.35 -0.01
C PHE A 141 24.18 -6.90 -0.07
N GLU A 142 23.51 -6.53 -1.17
CA GLU A 142 23.03 -5.16 -1.40
C GLU A 142 21.91 -4.72 -0.43
N ILE A 143 21.38 -5.62 0.40
CA ILE A 143 20.18 -5.38 1.22
C ILE A 143 20.37 -4.20 2.20
N GLU A 144 21.53 -4.10 2.86
CA GLU A 144 21.82 -2.99 3.77
C GLU A 144 21.81 -1.64 3.05
N GLN A 145 22.33 -1.61 1.81
CA GLN A 145 22.32 -0.43 0.98
C GLN A 145 20.90 -0.06 0.56
N LEU A 146 20.11 -1.02 0.07
CA LEU A 146 18.71 -0.77 -0.29
C LEU A 146 17.92 -0.21 0.90
N TYR A 147 18.16 -0.73 2.11
CA TYR A 147 17.51 -0.26 3.34
C TYR A 147 17.87 1.19 3.67
N ARG A 148 19.15 1.57 3.52
CA ARG A 148 19.62 2.95 3.73
C ARG A 148 19.07 3.89 2.66
N ASP A 149 19.13 3.49 1.40
CA ASP A 149 18.74 4.31 0.26
C ASP A 149 17.22 4.60 0.30
N ASN A 150 16.40 3.63 0.69
CA ASN A 150 14.96 3.85 0.87
C ASN A 150 14.62 4.76 2.07
N ARG A 151 15.49 4.86 3.08
CA ARG A 151 15.19 5.62 4.31
C ARG A 151 15.05 7.12 4.09
N LEU A 152 15.69 7.65 3.04
CA LEU A 152 15.53 9.04 2.61
C LEU A 152 14.12 9.30 2.10
N ASN A 153 13.50 8.32 1.42
CA ASN A 153 12.23 8.48 0.73
C ASN A 153 11.17 9.12 1.64
N PRO A 154 10.81 8.58 2.83
CA PRO A 154 9.80 9.19 3.71
C PRO A 154 10.00 10.67 4.10
N ILE A 155 11.20 11.23 3.90
CA ILE A 155 11.59 12.57 4.34
C ILE A 155 11.52 13.59 3.19
N TYR A 156 12.07 13.27 2.03
CA TYR A 156 12.17 14.24 0.92
C TYR A 156 10.86 14.37 0.12
N GLU A 157 10.74 15.44 -0.68
CA GLU A 157 9.51 15.84 -1.40
C GLU A 157 8.25 15.82 -0.50
N GLY A 158 8.40 16.32 0.73
CA GLY A 158 7.37 16.45 1.74
C GLY A 158 7.22 15.21 2.62
N THR A 159 7.42 15.36 3.92
CA THR A 159 7.39 14.25 4.89
C THR A 159 6.02 13.56 4.96
N THR A 160 5.95 12.34 5.49
CA THR A 160 4.69 11.60 5.68
C THR A 160 3.64 12.41 6.45
N GLY A 161 4.04 13.20 7.45
CA GLY A 161 3.14 14.12 8.16
C GLY A 161 2.56 15.20 7.25
N ILE A 162 3.39 15.84 6.42
CA ILE A 162 2.94 16.87 5.48
C ILE A 162 1.99 16.29 4.42
N GLN A 163 2.26 15.09 3.91
CA GLN A 163 1.36 14.41 2.98
C GLN A 163 0.02 14.03 3.65
N GLY A 164 0.06 13.69 4.95
CA GLY A 164 -1.16 13.41 5.73
C GLY A 164 -2.01 14.65 5.95
N ILE A 165 -1.37 15.77 6.28
CA ILE A 165 -2.02 17.09 6.37
C ILE A 165 -2.60 17.49 5.02
N ASP A 166 -1.88 17.25 3.92
CA ASP A 166 -2.39 17.49 2.56
C ASP A 166 -3.68 16.70 2.28
N LEU A 167 -3.65 15.40 2.55
CA LEU A 167 -4.82 14.52 2.37
C LEU A 167 -6.05 15.07 3.12
N VAL A 168 -5.90 15.36 4.42
CA VAL A 168 -7.02 15.79 5.26
C VAL A 168 -7.47 17.22 4.95
N SER A 169 -6.52 18.14 4.78
CA SER A 169 -6.83 19.58 4.70
C SER A 169 -7.22 20.03 3.31
N ARG A 170 -6.71 19.36 2.27
CA ARG A 170 -6.96 19.74 0.87
C ARG A 170 -7.69 18.65 0.12
N LYS A 171 -7.11 17.45 0.03
CA LYS A 171 -7.62 16.42 -0.90
C LYS A 171 -9.02 15.90 -0.55
N LEU A 172 -9.34 15.82 0.74
CA LEU A 172 -10.68 15.45 1.19
C LEU A 172 -11.62 16.66 1.30
N ARG A 173 -11.13 17.83 1.72
CA ARG A 173 -11.97 18.99 2.04
C ARG A 173 -12.34 19.84 0.82
N SER A 174 -11.44 20.04 -0.14
CA SER A 174 -11.64 20.98 -1.24
C SER A 174 -12.85 20.66 -2.10
N ASP A 175 -13.19 19.38 -2.26
CA ASP A 175 -14.36 18.90 -3.02
C ASP A 175 -15.44 18.28 -2.11
N ARG A 176 -15.33 18.49 -0.79
CA ARG A 176 -16.22 17.90 0.23
C ARG A 176 -16.32 16.37 0.16
N GLY A 177 -15.24 15.70 -0.25
CA GLY A 177 -15.14 14.25 -0.30
C GLY A 177 -15.65 13.62 -1.58
N ALA A 178 -15.92 14.40 -2.64
CA ALA A 178 -16.47 13.89 -3.89
C ALA A 178 -15.53 12.88 -4.59
N ALA A 179 -14.22 13.17 -4.67
CA ALA A 179 -13.23 12.25 -5.22
C ALA A 179 -13.15 10.95 -4.41
N PHE A 180 -13.25 11.04 -3.08
CA PHE A 180 -13.28 9.85 -2.24
C PHE A 180 -14.57 9.04 -2.44
N ALA A 181 -15.72 9.70 -2.58
CA ALA A 181 -16.98 9.02 -2.90
C ALA A 181 -16.91 8.28 -4.25
N ARG A 182 -16.23 8.86 -5.24
CA ARG A 182 -15.93 8.19 -6.51
C ARG A 182 -15.06 6.95 -6.31
N LEU A 183 -13.93 7.08 -5.62
CA LEU A 183 -13.08 5.92 -5.29
C LEU A 183 -13.87 4.83 -4.56
N ALA A 184 -14.72 5.20 -3.61
CA ALA A 184 -15.58 4.27 -2.89
C ALA A 184 -16.58 3.56 -3.81
N SER A 185 -17.03 4.19 -4.90
CA SER A 185 -17.83 3.55 -5.94
C SER A 185 -17.02 2.51 -6.72
N ASP A 186 -15.81 2.85 -7.16
CA ASP A 186 -14.94 1.94 -7.92
C ASP A 186 -14.54 0.70 -7.07
N ILE A 187 -14.33 0.89 -5.76
CA ILE A 187 -14.10 -0.20 -4.80
C ILE A 187 -15.33 -1.10 -4.72
N ARG A 188 -16.54 -0.52 -4.57
CA ARG A 188 -17.79 -1.30 -4.51
C ARG A 188 -18.08 -2.06 -5.81
N GLU A 189 -17.78 -1.48 -6.96
CA GLU A 189 -17.91 -2.16 -8.24
C GLU A 189 -17.00 -3.39 -8.30
N THR A 190 -15.77 -3.26 -7.83
CA THR A 190 -14.83 -4.39 -7.72
C THR A 190 -15.32 -5.47 -6.77
N ILE A 191 -15.89 -5.08 -5.62
CA ILE A 191 -16.53 -6.01 -4.69
C ILE A 191 -17.70 -6.73 -5.35
N GLY A 192 -18.51 -6.02 -6.15
CA GLY A 192 -19.66 -6.57 -6.88
C GLY A 192 -19.29 -7.59 -7.96
N ARG A 193 -18.06 -7.57 -8.47
CA ARG A 193 -17.52 -8.59 -9.39
C ARG A 193 -17.18 -9.92 -8.71
N THR A 194 -17.16 -9.96 -7.37
CA THR A 194 -16.84 -11.18 -6.62
C THR A 194 -18.05 -12.09 -6.44
N ASN A 195 -17.80 -13.39 -6.34
CA ASN A 195 -18.80 -14.35 -5.85
C ASN A 195 -18.70 -14.42 -4.32
N SER A 196 -19.77 -14.05 -3.61
CA SER A 196 -19.80 -14.02 -2.13
C SER A 196 -19.48 -15.35 -1.45
N ARG A 197 -19.65 -16.48 -2.16
CA ARG A 197 -19.32 -17.82 -1.63
C ARG A 197 -17.87 -18.23 -1.90
N SER A 198 -17.13 -17.48 -2.71
CA SER A 198 -15.73 -17.78 -3.01
C SER A 198 -14.80 -17.26 -1.91
N GLN A 199 -13.56 -17.73 -1.95
CA GLN A 199 -12.50 -17.22 -1.08
C GLN A 199 -12.26 -15.71 -1.30
N LEU A 200 -12.31 -15.23 -2.54
CA LEU A 200 -12.24 -13.80 -2.82
C LEU A 200 -13.49 -13.02 -2.37
N GLY A 201 -14.65 -13.67 -2.29
CA GLY A 201 -15.85 -13.10 -1.66
C GLY A 201 -15.61 -12.72 -0.19
N GLN A 202 -14.97 -13.59 0.59
CA GLN A 202 -14.62 -13.30 1.99
C GLN A 202 -13.62 -12.14 2.11
N VAL A 203 -12.66 -12.08 1.16
CA VAL A 203 -11.73 -10.95 1.07
C VAL A 203 -12.52 -9.66 0.80
N ALA A 204 -13.43 -9.68 -0.17
CA ALA A 204 -14.27 -8.55 -0.55
C ALA A 204 -15.14 -8.04 0.61
N ASP A 205 -15.75 -8.94 1.40
CA ASP A 205 -16.49 -8.57 2.61
C ASP A 205 -15.62 -7.79 3.60
N GLY A 206 -14.36 -8.21 3.76
CA GLY A 206 -13.42 -7.46 4.55
C GLY A 206 -13.13 -6.08 3.96
N VAL A 207 -13.05 -5.94 2.62
CA VAL A 207 -12.79 -4.64 1.95
C VAL A 207 -13.96 -3.71 2.19
N GLN A 208 -15.18 -4.24 2.06
CA GLN A 208 -16.41 -3.52 2.37
C GLN A 208 -16.42 -2.98 3.80
N ARG A 209 -16.05 -3.81 4.80
CA ARG A 209 -15.98 -3.37 6.21
C ARG A 209 -14.99 -2.23 6.43
N GLN A 210 -13.81 -2.30 5.82
CA GLN A 210 -12.81 -1.24 5.94
C GLN A 210 -13.22 0.04 5.21
N LEU A 211 -13.83 -0.09 4.03
CA LEU A 211 -14.39 1.04 3.31
C LEU A 211 -15.39 1.79 4.20
N HIS A 212 -16.30 1.08 4.85
CA HIS A 212 -17.26 1.69 5.78
C HIS A 212 -16.61 2.39 6.99
N LEU A 213 -15.54 1.82 7.56
CA LEU A 213 -14.79 2.50 8.63
C LEU A 213 -14.14 3.78 8.12
N PHE A 214 -13.56 3.75 6.92
CA PHE A 214 -12.92 4.91 6.33
C PHE A 214 -13.93 5.98 5.93
N GLU A 215 -15.10 5.61 5.41
CA GLU A 215 -16.23 6.53 5.14
C GLU A 215 -16.67 7.27 6.40
N ARG A 216 -16.80 6.55 7.52
CA ARG A 216 -17.09 7.17 8.82
C ARG A 216 -16.00 8.15 9.25
N ALA A 217 -14.74 7.76 9.10
CA ALA A 217 -13.61 8.63 9.43
C ALA A 217 -13.60 9.90 8.55
N VAL A 218 -13.81 9.77 7.24
CA VAL A 218 -13.92 10.92 6.32
C VAL A 218 -15.09 11.83 6.71
N ALA A 219 -16.26 11.27 7.04
CA ALA A 219 -17.41 12.06 7.48
C ALA A 219 -17.10 12.86 8.76
N MET A 220 -16.43 12.25 9.75
CA MET A 220 -16.00 12.94 10.97
C MET A 220 -14.99 14.04 10.67
N LEU A 221 -13.98 13.76 9.82
CA LEU A 221 -12.97 14.72 9.44
C LEU A 221 -13.56 15.91 8.66
N LEU A 222 -14.58 15.70 7.83
CA LEU A 222 -15.27 16.76 7.11
C LEU A 222 -16.22 17.58 8.00
N ALA A 223 -16.77 16.96 9.04
CA ALA A 223 -17.64 17.63 10.01
C ALA A 223 -16.87 18.46 11.05
N GLU A 224 -15.59 18.15 11.29
CA GLU A 224 -14.73 18.90 12.21
C GLU A 224 -14.46 20.31 11.67
N ALA A 225 -14.90 21.31 12.45
CA ALA A 225 -14.76 22.73 12.09
C ALA A 225 -13.34 23.25 12.37
N ASP A 226 -12.66 22.71 13.39
CA ASP A 226 -11.28 23.06 13.70
C ASP A 226 -10.31 22.22 12.85
N GLU A 227 -9.77 22.83 11.80
CA GLU A 227 -8.83 22.16 10.91
C GLU A 227 -7.61 21.58 11.64
N ARG A 228 -7.17 22.18 12.76
CA ARG A 228 -6.03 21.65 13.53
C ARG A 228 -6.35 20.28 14.13
N LYS A 229 -7.58 20.11 14.64
CA LYS A 229 -8.05 18.82 15.17
C LYS A 229 -8.11 17.76 14.08
N ALA A 230 -8.60 18.12 12.90
CA ALA A 230 -8.57 17.20 11.76
C ALA A 230 -7.14 16.85 11.34
N GLN A 231 -6.24 17.84 11.28
CA GLN A 231 -4.83 17.67 10.88
C GLN A 231 -4.03 16.79 11.83
N ALA A 232 -4.35 16.78 13.13
CA ALA A 232 -3.73 15.92 14.13
C ALA A 232 -3.82 14.41 13.77
N HIS A 233 -4.80 14.04 12.95
CA HIS A 233 -5.03 12.68 12.47
C HIS A 233 -4.39 12.39 11.10
N GLY A 234 -3.73 13.37 10.46
CA GLY A 234 -3.31 13.29 9.06
C GLY A 234 -2.48 12.05 8.72
N THR A 235 -1.48 11.72 9.53
CA THR A 235 -0.61 10.56 9.28
C THR A 235 -1.36 9.24 9.39
N THR A 236 -2.18 9.05 10.44
CA THR A 236 -2.90 7.78 10.63
C THR A 236 -3.97 7.57 9.56
N VAL A 237 -4.65 8.65 9.16
CA VAL A 237 -5.61 8.65 8.05
C VAL A 237 -4.92 8.30 6.74
N LEU A 238 -3.76 8.89 6.45
CA LEU A 238 -3.01 8.59 5.22
C LEU A 238 -2.52 7.15 5.17
N THR A 239 -2.00 6.62 6.28
CA THR A 239 -1.57 5.21 6.34
C THR A 239 -2.75 4.26 6.14
N ALA A 240 -3.89 4.52 6.80
CA ALA A 240 -5.12 3.76 6.61
C ALA A 240 -5.65 3.83 5.16
N PHE A 241 -5.59 5.03 4.56
CA PHE A 241 -6.03 5.28 3.19
C PHE A 241 -5.21 4.47 2.19
N GLY A 242 -3.88 4.55 2.27
CA GLY A 242 -3.01 3.79 1.36
C GLY A 242 -3.22 2.28 1.49
N HIS A 243 -3.41 1.75 2.70
CA HIS A 243 -3.73 0.34 2.90
C HIS A 243 -5.07 -0.08 2.31
N LEU A 244 -6.12 0.74 2.46
CA LEU A 244 -7.42 0.48 1.86
C LEU A 244 -7.29 0.37 0.33
N VAL A 245 -6.59 1.33 -0.30
CA VAL A 245 -6.39 1.36 -1.75
C VAL A 245 -5.57 0.16 -2.23
N VAL A 246 -4.41 -0.12 -1.61
CA VAL A 246 -3.57 -1.27 -2.00
C VAL A 246 -4.33 -2.58 -1.86
N ARG A 247 -5.15 -2.71 -0.82
CA ARG A 247 -5.98 -3.90 -0.65
C ARG A 247 -7.01 -4.07 -1.75
N TRP A 248 -7.71 -2.99 -2.10
CA TRP A 248 -8.65 -3.01 -3.20
C TRP A 248 -7.98 -3.40 -4.52
N LEU A 249 -6.79 -2.85 -4.80
CA LEU A 249 -6.00 -3.21 -5.97
C LEU A 249 -5.57 -4.69 -5.95
N TRP A 250 -5.25 -5.25 -4.77
CA TRP A 250 -5.00 -6.69 -4.64
C TRP A 250 -6.23 -7.54 -4.96
N LEU A 251 -7.43 -7.09 -4.56
CA LEU A 251 -8.68 -7.78 -4.91
C LEU A 251 -8.92 -7.75 -6.42
N ASP A 252 -8.77 -6.59 -7.06
CA ASP A 252 -8.91 -6.45 -8.52
C ASP A 252 -7.91 -7.35 -9.27
N GLN A 253 -6.65 -7.35 -8.85
CA GLN A 253 -5.61 -8.20 -9.44
C GLN A 253 -5.87 -9.69 -9.23
N ALA A 254 -6.45 -10.08 -8.08
CA ALA A 254 -6.79 -11.47 -7.81
C ALA A 254 -7.96 -11.95 -8.67
N LEU A 255 -8.97 -11.10 -8.91
CA LEU A 255 -10.06 -11.40 -9.83
C LEU A 255 -9.56 -11.58 -11.27
N ALA A 256 -8.66 -10.70 -11.72
CA ALA A 256 -7.99 -10.87 -13.01
C ALA A 256 -7.19 -12.18 -13.07
N ALA A 257 -6.48 -12.54 -11.99
CA ALA A 257 -5.73 -13.80 -11.94
C ALA A 257 -6.64 -15.04 -11.99
N GLU A 258 -7.79 -15.04 -11.29
CA GLU A 258 -8.79 -16.11 -11.38
C GLU A 258 -9.36 -16.24 -12.79
N ALA A 259 -9.69 -15.12 -13.44
CA ALA A 259 -10.22 -15.11 -14.80
C ALA A 259 -9.20 -15.66 -15.81
N LEU A 260 -7.93 -15.24 -15.73
CA LEU A 260 -6.85 -15.73 -16.60
C LEU A 260 -6.58 -17.23 -16.37
N ALA A 261 -6.58 -17.68 -15.11
CA ALA A 261 -6.42 -19.08 -14.78
C ALA A 261 -7.57 -19.94 -15.33
N ALA A 262 -8.81 -19.44 -15.28
CA ALA A 262 -9.98 -20.12 -15.83
C ALA A 262 -9.98 -20.15 -17.37
N ALA A 263 -9.47 -19.10 -18.01
CA ALA A 263 -9.31 -19.03 -19.47
C ALA A 263 -8.18 -19.94 -20.00
N GLY A 264 -7.29 -20.41 -19.13
CA GLY A 264 -6.15 -21.25 -19.53
C GLY A 264 -5.12 -20.48 -20.36
N ASP A 265 -4.94 -19.19 -20.09
CA ASP A 265 -4.01 -18.34 -20.84
C ASP A 265 -2.57 -18.84 -20.69
N ALA A 266 -1.96 -19.27 -21.79
CA ALA A 266 -0.60 -19.82 -21.83
C ALA A 266 0.49 -18.76 -21.56
N LEU A 267 0.17 -17.47 -21.58
CA LEU A 267 1.12 -16.39 -21.28
C LEU A 267 1.52 -16.36 -19.81
N PHE A 268 0.69 -16.89 -18.90
CA PHE A 268 0.92 -16.81 -17.46
C PHE A 268 1.06 -18.19 -16.84
N GLU A 269 2.20 -18.44 -16.19
CA GLU A 269 2.37 -19.65 -15.39
C GLU A 269 1.34 -19.70 -14.25
N ARG A 270 0.83 -20.90 -13.98
CA ARG A 270 -0.14 -21.12 -12.90
C ARG A 270 0.40 -20.68 -11.52
N SER A 271 1.68 -20.94 -11.27
CA SER A 271 2.39 -20.54 -10.05
C SER A 271 2.39 -19.03 -9.83
N PHE A 272 2.52 -18.25 -10.90
CA PHE A 272 2.47 -16.79 -10.85
C PHE A 272 1.07 -16.32 -10.45
N LEU A 273 0.02 -16.83 -11.11
CA LEU A 273 -1.38 -16.48 -10.83
C LEU A 273 -1.78 -16.86 -9.40
N ASP A 274 -1.47 -18.09 -8.97
CA ASP A 274 -1.72 -18.56 -7.60
C ASP A 274 -0.98 -17.69 -6.57
N GLY A 275 0.25 -17.24 -6.90
CA GLY A 275 1.00 -16.31 -6.07
C GLY A 275 0.35 -14.93 -5.94
N ARG A 276 -0.38 -14.44 -6.95
CA ARG A 276 -1.13 -13.17 -6.89
C ARG A 276 -2.34 -13.31 -5.97
N ILE A 277 -3.08 -14.40 -6.09
CA ILE A 277 -4.21 -14.73 -5.21
C ILE A 277 -3.72 -14.90 -3.76
N GLY A 278 -2.61 -15.62 -3.56
CA GLY A 278 -2.01 -15.81 -2.24
C GLY A 278 -1.56 -14.50 -1.58
N ALA A 279 -1.00 -13.56 -2.35
CA ALA A 279 -0.61 -12.25 -1.83
C ALA A 279 -1.83 -11.39 -1.47
N CYS A 280 -2.88 -11.41 -2.28
CA CYS A 280 -4.16 -10.76 -1.98
C CYS A 280 -4.76 -11.29 -0.66
N ARG A 281 -4.75 -12.61 -0.49
CA ARG A 281 -5.19 -13.25 0.75
C ARG A 281 -4.35 -12.89 1.95
N TYR A 282 -3.03 -12.93 1.84
CA TYR A 282 -2.13 -12.50 2.91
C TYR A 282 -2.46 -11.07 3.36
N PHE A 283 -2.61 -10.14 2.42
CA PHE A 283 -2.95 -8.76 2.73
C PHE A 283 -4.31 -8.63 3.41
N ALA A 284 -5.28 -9.47 3.02
CA ALA A 284 -6.62 -9.49 3.59
C ALA A 284 -6.73 -10.22 4.95
N GLU A 285 -5.89 -11.21 5.21
CA GLU A 285 -5.95 -12.04 6.42
C GLU A 285 -4.99 -11.51 7.51
N VAL A 286 -3.84 -10.94 7.12
CA VAL A 286 -2.74 -10.58 8.05
C VAL A 286 -2.60 -9.06 8.23
N GLU A 287 -2.55 -8.29 7.15
CA GLU A 287 -2.35 -6.82 7.25
C GLU A 287 -3.62 -6.09 7.71
N LEU A 288 -4.77 -6.76 7.58
CA LEU A 288 -6.07 -6.13 7.68
C LEU A 288 -6.46 -5.47 8.99
N PRO A 289 -6.22 -6.11 10.15
CA PRO A 289 -6.67 -5.56 11.41
C PRO A 289 -6.08 -4.17 11.71
N GLN A 290 -4.97 -3.80 11.08
CA GLN A 290 -4.24 -2.55 11.33
C GLN A 290 -5.03 -1.28 10.95
N VAL A 291 -5.87 -1.32 9.90
CA VAL A 291 -6.65 -0.14 9.49
C VAL A 291 -7.61 0.33 10.59
N ALA A 292 -8.25 -0.60 11.29
CA ALA A 292 -9.14 -0.27 12.41
C ALA A 292 -8.35 0.37 13.57
N VAL A 293 -7.11 -0.07 13.79
CA VAL A 293 -6.22 0.48 14.82
C VAL A 293 -5.84 1.93 14.49
N TRP A 294 -5.40 2.22 13.26
CA TRP A 294 -5.01 3.58 12.88
C TRP A 294 -6.17 4.56 12.86
N LEU A 295 -7.36 4.11 12.44
CA LEU A 295 -8.56 4.95 12.47
C LEU A 295 -9.15 5.09 13.88
N GLY A 296 -8.71 4.31 14.88
CA GLY A 296 -9.28 4.33 16.22
C GLY A 296 -9.24 5.72 16.89
N ALA A 297 -8.12 6.43 16.76
CA ALA A 297 -7.99 7.79 17.29
C ALA A 297 -8.93 8.79 16.60
N VAL A 298 -9.16 8.62 15.30
CA VAL A 298 -10.08 9.46 14.51
C VAL A 298 -11.52 9.17 14.90
N LEU A 299 -11.88 7.89 15.00
CA LEU A 299 -13.24 7.43 15.31
C LEU A 299 -13.65 7.73 16.75
N THR A 300 -12.69 7.97 17.64
CA THR A 300 -12.91 8.43 19.02
C THR A 300 -12.87 9.95 19.17
N GLY A 301 -12.47 10.68 18.12
CA GLY A 301 -12.34 12.15 18.15
C GLY A 301 -11.25 12.65 19.10
N SER A 302 -10.17 11.87 19.28
CA SER A 302 -9.13 12.19 20.26
C SER A 302 -8.39 13.49 19.93
N THR A 303 -8.39 14.44 20.85
CA THR A 303 -7.70 15.74 20.76
C THR A 303 -6.44 15.81 21.62
N LEU A 304 -6.06 14.72 22.29
CA LEU A 304 -4.98 14.67 23.29
C LEU A 304 -3.67 15.33 22.82
N VAL A 305 -3.27 15.08 21.58
CA VAL A 305 -2.00 15.60 21.02
C VAL A 305 -1.98 17.11 20.83
N LEU A 306 -3.15 17.77 20.86
CA LEU A 306 -3.28 19.22 20.80
C LEU A 306 -3.51 19.85 22.18
N GLU A 307 -3.98 19.06 23.15
CA GLU A 307 -4.28 19.51 24.51
C GLU A 307 -3.06 19.47 25.43
N ALA A 308 -2.08 18.62 25.13
CA ALA A 308 -0.82 18.53 25.86
C ALA A 308 -0.02 19.85 25.77
N PRO A 309 0.26 20.52 26.91
CA PRO A 309 1.15 21.68 26.98
C PRO A 309 2.52 21.42 26.37
N SER A 310 3.14 22.46 25.79
CA SER A 310 4.44 22.32 25.13
C SER A 310 5.60 22.00 26.09
N ASP A 311 5.46 22.30 27.38
CA ASP A 311 6.43 21.98 28.43
C ASP A 311 6.31 20.55 28.98
N GLU A 312 5.35 19.76 28.50
CA GLU A 312 5.22 18.33 28.82
C GLU A 312 6.00 17.40 27.86
N PHE A 313 6.64 17.94 26.81
CA PHE A 313 7.43 17.20 25.81
C PHE A 313 8.93 17.50 25.90
#